data_AF-A0A178DP64-F1
#
_entry.id   AF-A0A178DP64-F1
#
_cell.length_a   1.000
_cell.length_b   1.000
_cell.length_c   1.000
_cell.angle_alpha   90.00
_cell.angle_beta   90.00
_cell.angle_gamma   90.00
#
_symmetry.space_group_name_H-M   'P 1'
#
loop_
_entity.id
_entity.type
_entity.pdbx_description
1 polymer ?
#
loop_
_entity_poly.entity_id
_entity_poly.type
_entity_poly.pdbx_seq_one_letter_code
_entity_poly.pdbx_strand_id
1 'polypeptide(L)'
;MADPSSSSTTTAAPSSTTDADPQPSTTTTSSPSTPAQQEQQQQSCAHCQKSPDQLKQCLKCHSAAYCNKDCQKAGFKTHKKVCASLAQEYAKQHEPKMASKAPARSGGRERGLQKWQFDT
;
A
#
# COMPACT_ATOMS: atom_id res chain seq x y z
N MET A 1 -53.44 -3.46 -58.63
CA MET A 1 -52.48 -3.10 -59.70
C MET A 1 -51.08 -3.10 -59.10
N ALA A 2 -50.04 -3.19 -59.93
CA ALA A 2 -48.71 -3.69 -59.57
C ALA A 2 -47.71 -2.61 -59.09
N ASP A 3 -46.86 -3.02 -58.13
CA ASP A 3 -45.38 -2.80 -58.05
C ASP A 3 -44.78 -1.34 -58.07
N PRO A 4 -43.46 -1.13 -57.87
CA PRO A 4 -42.79 -1.26 -56.56
C PRO A 4 -41.70 -0.17 -56.26
N SER A 5 -40.89 -0.39 -55.21
CA SER A 5 -39.42 -0.14 -55.15
C SER A 5 -38.83 0.93 -54.20
N SER A 6 -37.67 0.54 -53.63
CA SER A 6 -36.48 1.34 -53.26
C SER A 6 -36.34 2.06 -51.90
N SER A 7 -35.58 1.37 -51.02
CA SER A 7 -34.27 1.83 -50.48
C SER A 7 -34.15 2.72 -49.22
N SER A 8 -33.63 2.09 -48.16
CA SER A 8 -32.46 2.48 -47.33
C SER A 8 -32.37 3.86 -46.64
N THR A 9 -32.04 3.87 -45.33
CA THR A 9 -30.70 4.26 -44.78
C THR A 9 -30.69 4.34 -43.24
N THR A 10 -29.62 3.80 -42.63
CA THR A 10 -28.98 4.02 -41.31
C THR A 10 -29.67 4.82 -40.19
N THR A 11 -29.69 4.26 -38.96
CA THR A 11 -29.79 5.00 -37.68
C THR A 11 -28.85 4.41 -36.61
N ALA A 12 -28.39 5.24 -35.67
CA ALA A 12 -27.30 4.96 -34.72
C ALA A 12 -27.75 4.33 -33.37
N ALA A 13 -26.75 3.90 -32.58
CA ALA A 13 -26.81 3.57 -31.14
C ALA A 13 -27.12 4.83 -30.28
N PRO A 14 -27.28 4.77 -28.93
CA PRO A 14 -27.09 3.65 -27.98
C PRO A 14 -28.21 3.48 -26.93
N SER A 15 -28.06 2.54 -25.98
CA SER A 15 -28.54 2.71 -24.58
C SER A 15 -27.86 1.74 -23.61
N SER A 16 -27.50 2.28 -22.44
CA SER A 16 -27.00 1.55 -21.27
C SER A 16 -28.17 1.18 -20.37
N THR A 17 -28.13 0.02 -19.72
CA THR A 17 -28.55 -0.20 -18.31
C THR A 17 -28.34 -1.65 -17.92
N THR A 18 -27.51 -1.92 -16.91
CA THR A 18 -27.74 -3.05 -16.00
C THR A 18 -27.52 -2.55 -14.59
N ASP A 19 -28.58 -2.67 -13.80
CA ASP A 19 -28.70 -2.21 -12.42
C ASP A 19 -27.98 -3.14 -11.44
N ALA A 20 -27.58 -2.63 -10.27
CA ALA A 20 -26.90 -3.41 -9.24
C ALA A 20 -27.25 -2.91 -7.84
N ASP A 21 -27.84 -3.79 -7.03
CA ASP A 21 -28.14 -3.61 -5.59
C ASP A 21 -27.93 -4.99 -4.87
N PRO A 22 -27.85 -5.09 -3.53
CA PRO A 22 -26.54 -5.22 -2.88
C PRO A 22 -26.53 -6.30 -1.74
N GLN A 23 -25.70 -6.08 -0.71
CA GLN A 23 -25.82 -6.63 0.66
C GLN A 23 -25.27 -8.08 0.92
N PRO A 24 -24.91 -8.46 2.17
CA PRO A 24 -23.51 -8.81 2.44
C PRO A 24 -23.25 -10.02 3.39
N SER A 25 -21.97 -10.38 3.51
CA SER A 25 -21.26 -10.85 4.74
C SER A 25 -21.72 -12.07 5.57
N THR A 26 -20.72 -12.67 6.26
CA THR A 26 -20.77 -13.67 7.37
C THR A 26 -21.00 -15.15 6.95
N THR A 27 -20.38 -16.20 7.52
CA THR A 27 -19.28 -16.32 8.52
C THR A 27 -18.77 -17.78 8.61
N THR A 28 -17.45 -18.01 8.69
CA THR A 28 -16.75 -19.11 9.43
C THR A 28 -15.22 -18.83 9.36
N THR A 29 -14.39 -18.69 10.42
CA THR A 29 -14.21 -19.42 11.70
C THR A 29 -13.64 -20.83 11.45
N SER A 30 -12.39 -21.23 11.74
CA SER A 30 -11.18 -20.64 12.37
C SER A 30 -9.92 -21.33 11.76
N SER A 31 -8.64 -21.18 12.17
CA SER A 31 -7.96 -20.59 13.34
C SER A 31 -6.48 -20.24 13.01
N PRO A 32 -5.75 -19.40 13.77
CA PRO A 32 -4.41 -18.92 13.39
C PRO A 32 -3.25 -19.69 14.04
N SER A 33 -2.28 -20.19 13.26
CA SER A 33 -0.95 -20.64 13.73
C SER A 33 0.04 -20.88 12.58
N THR A 34 0.94 -19.92 12.30
CA THR A 34 2.37 -20.09 11.89
C THR A 34 2.96 -18.71 11.55
N PRO A 35 3.99 -18.22 12.28
CA PRO A 35 4.64 -16.94 11.99
C PRO A 35 5.88 -17.11 11.09
N ALA A 36 5.69 -17.64 9.89
CA ALA A 36 6.68 -17.72 8.82
C ALA A 36 5.92 -17.97 7.49
N GLN A 37 6.52 -17.65 6.33
CA GLN A 37 5.84 -17.51 5.03
C GLN A 37 4.98 -16.24 4.94
N GLN A 38 5.62 -15.08 4.78
CA GLN A 38 4.93 -13.96 4.14
C GLN A 38 4.75 -14.30 2.66
N GLU A 39 3.48 -14.54 2.29
CA GLU A 39 2.99 -14.85 0.94
C GLU A 39 3.78 -14.10 -0.14
N GLN A 40 4.44 -14.83 -1.03
CA GLN A 40 5.14 -14.28 -2.19
C GLN A 40 4.13 -13.89 -3.28
N GLN A 41 3.18 -13.01 -2.95
CA GLN A 41 2.30 -12.36 -3.92
C GLN A 41 3.19 -11.62 -4.90
N GLN A 42 3.29 -12.14 -6.12
CA GLN A 42 4.20 -11.69 -7.18
C GLN A 42 4.04 -10.18 -7.42
N GLN A 43 4.87 -9.40 -6.73
CA GLN A 43 4.79 -7.95 -6.75
C GLN A 43 5.25 -7.46 -8.12
N SER A 44 4.32 -6.96 -8.94
CA SER A 44 4.67 -6.22 -10.15
C SER A 44 4.91 -4.74 -9.81
N CYS A 45 5.64 -4.04 -10.67
CA CYS A 45 5.99 -2.65 -10.41
C CYS A 45 4.74 -1.76 -10.47
N ALA A 46 4.40 -1.09 -9.36
CA ALA A 46 3.21 -0.25 -9.26
C ALA A 46 3.21 0.99 -10.19
N HIS A 47 4.28 1.22 -10.96
CA HIS A 47 4.35 2.26 -11.98
C HIS A 47 4.36 1.71 -13.42
N CYS A 48 5.21 0.73 -13.73
CA CYS A 48 5.40 0.23 -15.09
C CYS A 48 4.93 -1.21 -15.33
N GLN A 49 4.26 -1.82 -14.34
CA GLN A 49 3.65 -3.17 -14.34
C GLN A 49 4.58 -4.34 -14.73
N LYS A 50 5.88 -4.08 -14.84
CA LYS A 50 6.91 -5.10 -15.07
C LYS A 50 7.26 -5.81 -13.77
N SER A 51 7.57 -7.09 -13.88
CA SER A 51 7.97 -7.97 -12.78
C SER A 51 9.43 -8.40 -12.99
N PRO A 52 10.43 -7.51 -12.80
CA PRO A 52 11.82 -7.95 -12.76
C PRO A 52 12.06 -8.89 -11.57
N ASP A 53 13.16 -9.63 -11.61
CA ASP A 53 13.58 -10.52 -10.51
C ASP A 53 13.74 -9.77 -9.16
N GLN A 54 14.21 -8.51 -9.21
CA GLN A 54 14.40 -7.68 -8.02
C GLN A 54 13.56 -6.39 -8.03
N LEU A 55 12.38 -6.42 -7.41
CA LEU A 55 11.68 -5.20 -7.02
C LEU A 55 12.11 -4.75 -5.63
N LYS A 56 12.11 -3.43 -5.43
CA LYS A 56 12.35 -2.77 -4.15
C LYS A 56 11.02 -2.22 -3.64
N GLN A 57 10.67 -2.59 -2.42
CA GLN A 57 9.51 -2.05 -1.73
C GLN A 57 9.72 -0.58 -1.35
N CYS A 58 8.61 0.15 -1.14
CA CYS A 58 8.63 1.53 -0.70
C CYS A 58 9.11 1.64 0.77
N LEU A 59 10.31 2.18 1.00
CA LEU A 59 10.96 2.29 2.34
C LEU A 59 10.11 2.93 3.46
N LYS A 60 9.00 3.62 3.14
CA LYS A 60 8.11 4.22 4.13
C LYS A 60 6.99 3.30 4.61
N CYS A 61 6.44 2.47 3.72
CA CYS A 61 5.22 1.71 3.99
C CYS A 61 5.30 0.23 3.62
N HIS A 62 6.37 -0.18 2.92
CA HIS A 62 6.67 -1.51 2.39
C HIS A 62 5.59 -2.21 1.53
N SER A 63 4.40 -1.62 1.40
CA SER A 63 3.23 -2.18 0.72
C SER A 63 3.19 -1.99 -0.80
N ALA A 64 4.03 -1.14 -1.39
CA ALA A 64 4.12 -0.95 -2.84
C ALA A 64 5.53 -1.23 -3.34
N ALA A 65 5.65 -2.01 -4.42
CA ALA A 65 6.91 -2.42 -5.02
C ALA A 65 7.21 -1.70 -6.34
N TYR A 66 8.49 -1.42 -6.58
CA TYR A 66 8.98 -0.74 -7.77
C TYR A 66 10.31 -1.35 -8.23
N CYS A 67 10.57 -1.38 -9.54
CA CYS A 67 11.89 -1.81 -10.05
C CYS A 67 13.02 -0.91 -9.52
N ASN A 68 12.83 0.41 -9.66
CA ASN A 68 13.85 1.45 -9.50
C ASN A 68 13.29 2.65 -8.70
N LYS A 69 14.18 3.50 -8.17
CA LYS A 69 13.81 4.80 -7.58
C LYS A 69 13.03 5.71 -8.55
N ASP A 70 13.30 5.64 -9.84
CA ASP A 70 12.59 6.44 -10.85
C ASP A 70 11.14 5.98 -11.03
N CYS A 71 10.90 4.67 -11.06
CA CYS A 71 9.54 4.11 -11.04
C CYS A 71 8.80 4.50 -9.74
N GLN A 72 9.50 4.49 -8.60
CA GLN A 72 8.93 4.96 -7.33
C GLN A 72 8.54 6.44 -7.39
N LYS A 73 9.43 7.32 -7.92
CA LYS A 73 9.17 8.77 -8.05
C LYS A 73 8.02 9.06 -9.03
N ALA A 74 7.96 8.36 -10.16
CA ALA A 74 6.90 8.53 -11.15
C ALA A 74 5.55 8.04 -10.62
N GLY A 75 5.51 6.87 -9.97
CA GLY A 75 4.33 6.35 -9.28
C GLY A 75 3.97 7.09 -7.97
N PHE A 76 4.82 7.99 -7.47
CA PHE A 76 4.59 8.65 -6.18
C PHE A 76 3.35 9.56 -6.18
N LYS A 77 2.97 10.14 -7.32
CA LYS A 77 1.81 11.05 -7.43
C LYS A 77 0.50 10.36 -7.04
N THR A 78 0.32 9.11 -7.43
CA THR A 78 -0.83 8.28 -7.06
C THR A 78 -0.61 7.64 -5.69
N HIS A 79 0.57 7.05 -5.46
CA HIS A 79 0.89 6.33 -4.22
C HIS A 79 0.89 7.21 -2.96
N LYS A 80 1.28 8.50 -3.04
CA LYS A 80 1.38 9.42 -1.87
C LYS A 80 0.09 9.45 -1.03
N LYS A 81 -1.08 9.34 -1.67
CA LYS A 81 -2.40 9.36 -1.01
C LYS A 81 -2.58 8.20 -0.02
N VAL A 82 -2.08 7.01 -0.35
CA VAL A 82 -2.19 5.79 0.47
C VAL A 82 -0.91 5.50 1.27
N CYS A 83 0.24 6.02 0.82
CA CYS A 83 1.56 5.80 1.42
C CYS A 83 1.61 6.15 2.91
N ALA A 84 0.95 7.24 3.32
CA ALA A 84 0.91 7.65 4.73
C ALA A 84 0.14 6.65 5.60
N SER A 85 -1.07 6.25 5.19
CA SER A 85 -1.90 5.29 5.93
C SER A 85 -1.23 3.91 6.01
N LEU A 86 -0.65 3.44 4.89
CA LEU A 86 0.09 2.17 4.85
C LEU A 86 1.37 2.22 5.68
N ALA A 87 2.04 3.38 5.79
CA ALA A 87 3.19 3.55 6.67
C ALA A 87 2.81 3.48 8.16
N GLN A 88 1.65 4.05 8.54
CA GLN A 88 1.12 3.90 9.89
C GLN A 88 0.77 2.45 10.20
N GLU A 89 0.15 1.73 9.25
CA GLU A 89 -0.19 0.33 9.43
C GLU A 89 1.05 -0.56 9.56
N TYR A 90 2.04 -0.38 8.67
CA TYR A 90 3.34 -1.04 8.76
C TYR A 90 4.02 -0.74 10.11
N ALA A 91 3.98 0.51 10.60
CA ALA A 91 4.59 0.89 11.87
C ALA A 91 3.92 0.23 13.10
N LYS A 92 2.62 -0.04 13.07
CA LYS A 92 1.91 -0.80 14.13
C LYS A 92 2.28 -2.28 14.08
N GLN A 93 2.27 -2.88 12.89
CA GLN A 93 2.50 -4.31 12.71
C GLN A 93 3.96 -4.70 12.94
N HIS A 94 4.88 -3.85 12.49
CA HIS A 94 6.33 -4.00 12.65
C HIS A 94 6.87 -3.07 13.74
N GLU A 95 6.08 -2.71 14.75
CA GLU A 95 6.58 -1.92 15.88
C GLU A 95 7.71 -2.72 16.56
N PRO A 96 8.99 -2.28 16.48
CA PRO A 96 10.00 -2.88 17.30
C PRO A 96 9.63 -2.49 18.72
N LYS A 97 9.11 -3.45 19.50
CA LYS A 97 8.68 -3.27 20.89
C LYS A 97 9.86 -2.72 21.68
N MET A 98 9.98 -1.39 21.72
CA MET A 98 11.07 -0.66 22.32
C MET A 98 11.17 -1.16 23.76
N ALA A 99 12.26 -1.87 24.07
CA ALA A 99 12.45 -2.46 25.38
C ALA A 99 12.18 -1.39 26.43
N SER A 100 11.14 -1.63 27.24
CA SER A 100 10.31 -0.60 27.87
C SER A 100 11.16 0.57 28.37
N LYS A 101 10.87 1.79 27.89
CA LYS A 101 11.56 3.03 28.28
C LYS A 101 11.89 2.94 29.76
N ALA A 102 13.17 2.71 30.07
CA ALA A 102 13.57 2.43 31.45
C ALA A 102 13.04 3.55 32.33
N PRO A 103 12.29 3.23 33.41
CA PRO A 103 11.65 4.26 34.21
C PRO A 103 12.71 5.25 34.65
N ALA A 104 12.41 6.55 34.51
CA ALA A 104 13.37 7.60 34.82
C ALA A 104 13.89 7.38 36.25
N ARG A 105 15.15 6.96 36.40
CA ARG A 105 15.69 6.62 37.72
C ARG A 105 15.75 7.91 38.54
N SER A 106 14.88 7.98 39.54
CA SER A 106 14.75 9.10 40.47
C SER A 106 15.95 9.11 41.42
N GLY A 107 17.11 9.57 40.93
CA GLY A 107 18.35 9.65 41.70
C GLY A 107 19.58 9.47 40.82
N GLY A 108 20.43 10.50 40.76
CA GLY A 108 21.79 10.40 40.19
C GLY A 108 21.94 10.75 38.70
N ARG A 109 21.65 12.00 38.30
CA ARG A 109 22.07 12.55 36.99
C ARG A 109 23.20 13.59 37.04
N GLU A 110 23.69 13.94 38.24
CA GLU A 110 24.61 15.05 38.45
C GLU A 110 25.93 14.90 37.66
N ARG A 111 26.61 13.76 37.81
CA ARG A 111 28.01 13.60 37.36
C ARG A 111 28.21 13.30 35.87
N GLY A 112 27.12 13.20 35.09
CA GLY A 112 27.18 12.84 33.67
C GLY A 112 27.37 14.03 32.71
N LEU A 113 26.96 15.23 33.11
CA LEU A 113 26.81 16.38 32.20
C LEU A 113 28.00 17.35 32.22
N GLN A 114 28.86 17.28 33.23
CA GLN A 114 30.02 18.18 33.40
C GLN A 114 31.27 17.75 32.60
N LYS A 115 31.32 16.50 32.12
CA LYS A 115 32.46 15.91 31.38
C LYS A 115 32.68 16.50 29.97
N TRP A 116 31.72 17.27 29.44
CA TRP A 116 31.76 17.90 28.10
C TRP A 116 32.15 19.39 28.11
N GLN A 117 32.55 19.95 29.25
CA GLN A 117 32.81 21.40 29.42
C GLN A 117 34.26 21.72 29.84
N PHE A 118 35.21 20.82 29.57
CA PHE A 118 36.64 21.00 29.88
C PHE A 118 37.52 20.52 28.71
N ASP A 119 37.31 21.10 27.54
CA ASP A 119 38.27 21.09 26.42
C ASP A 119 38.72 22.55 26.20
N THR A 120 39.71 22.97 26.99
CA THR A 120 40.48 24.23 26.88
C THR A 120 41.79 24.10 27.64
#